data_AF-A0A945NLI7-F1
#
_entry.id   AF-A0A945NLI7-F1
#
_cell.length_a   1.000
_cell.length_b   1.000
_cell.length_c   1.000
_cell.angle_alpha   90.00
_cell.angle_beta   90.00
_cell.angle_gamma   90.00
#
_symmetry.space_group_name_H-M   'P 1'
#
loop_
_entity.id
_entity.type
_entity.pdbx_description
1 polymer ?
#
loop_
_entity_poly.entity_id
_entity_poly.type
_entity_poly.pdbx_seq_one_letter_code
_entity_poly.pdbx_strand_id
1 'polypeptide(L)'
;MGKKNKQKKRKNLPKELPEKFVERLTNIVGSSTLTRVMKTFVDKPTTFRVNTIKAKKKEVDTALKEQNYKTKYVSWYDHAYILQNQTKRGLTELDIYKEGKIYIQSLASMVPPLILDPKPGERVLDLTAAPGSKTSQIASLMEKRGELVANELNKVRFFRLQHNMQHLGVLDPQDDWDFTLRMEDGSALCKEYEQYFDKILVDAPCSGEARFIQGYPKSYGFWSEHKIKQVAYRQHKLLMASWFALKPGGVLVYSTCTMAPEENEARISKLIERFGEEVKVEKIELPNVASITPILEWKGKTYHKDVAKTFRMLPTQEVEGFYVARLRKVT
;
A
#
# COMPACT_ATOMS: atom_id res chain seq x y z
N MET A 1 -52.33 8.18 -20.14
CA MET A 1 -51.13 7.32 -19.96
C MET A 1 -49.96 8.17 -19.48
N GLY A 2 -49.72 8.23 -18.17
CA GLY A 2 -48.72 9.11 -17.56
C GLY A 2 -47.31 8.51 -17.57
N LYS A 3 -46.36 9.22 -18.17
CA LYS A 3 -44.92 8.92 -18.07
C LYS A 3 -44.38 9.47 -16.74
N LYS A 4 -44.16 8.60 -15.76
CA LYS A 4 -43.46 8.94 -14.51
C LYS A 4 -41.98 9.21 -14.79
N ASN A 5 -41.60 10.48 -14.80
CA ASN A 5 -40.22 10.96 -14.80
C ASN A 5 -39.55 10.60 -13.45
N LYS A 6 -38.76 9.52 -13.39
CA LYS A 6 -37.89 9.23 -12.25
C LYS A 6 -36.64 10.12 -12.31
N GLN A 7 -36.77 11.38 -11.89
CA GLN A 7 -35.62 12.17 -11.47
C GLN A 7 -34.97 11.46 -10.28
N LYS A 8 -33.84 10.77 -10.51
CA LYS A 8 -32.96 10.30 -9.44
C LYS A 8 -32.55 11.53 -8.62
N LYS A 9 -33.13 11.69 -7.42
CA LYS A 9 -32.66 12.65 -6.41
C LYS A 9 -31.14 12.46 -6.27
N ARG A 10 -30.35 13.41 -6.77
CA ARG A 10 -28.93 13.51 -6.43
C ARG A 10 -28.90 13.74 -4.92
N LYS A 11 -28.62 12.69 -4.13
CA LYS A 11 -28.38 12.84 -2.70
C LYS A 11 -27.23 13.85 -2.57
N ASN A 12 -27.50 15.00 -1.95
CA ASN A 12 -26.46 15.95 -1.58
C ASN A 12 -25.52 15.20 -0.64
N LEU A 13 -24.35 14.83 -1.14
CA LEU A 13 -23.35 14.17 -0.33
C LEU A 13 -22.72 15.24 0.59
N PRO A 14 -22.49 14.94 1.88
CA PRO A 14 -21.95 15.91 2.82
C PRO A 14 -20.57 16.39 2.38
N LYS A 15 -20.35 17.71 2.36
CA LYS A 15 -19.08 18.34 1.97
C LYS A 15 -17.97 18.16 3.01
N GLU A 16 -18.33 17.81 4.23
CA GLU A 16 -17.42 17.57 5.34
C GLU A 16 -17.17 16.07 5.54
N LEU A 17 -16.06 15.76 6.20
CA LEU A 17 -15.75 14.40 6.61
C LEU A 17 -16.79 13.92 7.65
N PRO A 18 -17.13 12.62 7.70
CA PRO A 18 -18.12 12.12 8.64
C PRO A 18 -17.73 12.43 10.10
N GLU A 19 -18.67 12.93 10.92
CA GLU A 19 -18.40 13.28 12.33
C GLU A 19 -17.77 12.12 13.11
N LYS A 20 -18.34 10.91 12.98
CA LYS A 20 -17.79 9.68 13.59
C LYS A 20 -16.38 9.33 13.11
N PHE A 21 -16.03 9.71 11.89
CA PHE A 21 -14.66 9.52 11.40
C PHE A 21 -13.72 10.47 12.12
N VAL A 22 -14.10 11.75 12.24
CA VAL A 22 -13.32 12.77 12.95
C VAL A 22 -13.14 12.40 14.42
N GLU A 23 -14.20 11.98 15.11
CA GLU A 23 -14.14 11.49 16.50
C GLU A 23 -13.12 10.35 16.67
N ARG A 24 -13.21 9.33 15.80
CA ARG A 24 -12.27 8.22 15.80
C ARG A 24 -10.84 8.68 15.54
N LEU A 25 -10.64 9.58 14.58
CA LEU A 25 -9.34 10.13 14.25
C LEU A 25 -8.74 10.89 15.43
N THR A 26 -9.52 11.69 16.14
CA THR A 26 -9.11 12.37 17.39
C THR A 26 -8.56 11.38 18.40
N ASN A 27 -9.23 10.25 18.60
CA ASN A 27 -8.79 9.21 19.52
C ASN A 27 -7.51 8.48 19.04
N ILE A 28 -7.25 8.47 17.73
CA ILE A 28 -6.06 7.83 17.13
C ILE A 28 -4.83 8.74 17.22
N VAL A 29 -4.97 10.02 16.85
CA VAL A 29 -3.81 10.94 16.73
C VAL A 29 -3.67 11.89 17.93
N GLY A 30 -4.68 11.97 18.79
CA GLY A 30 -4.76 12.92 19.90
C GLY A 30 -5.22 14.32 19.48
N SER A 31 -5.90 15.02 20.39
CA SER A 31 -6.48 16.35 20.13
C SER A 31 -5.46 17.40 19.69
N SER A 32 -4.23 17.34 20.20
CA SER A 32 -3.16 18.27 19.84
C SER A 32 -2.69 18.12 18.37
N THR A 33 -2.79 16.92 17.80
CA THR A 33 -2.33 16.62 16.44
C THR A 33 -3.47 16.66 15.41
N LEU A 34 -4.72 16.52 15.86
CA LEU A 34 -5.91 16.46 15.00
C LEU A 34 -5.96 17.60 13.98
N THR A 35 -5.81 18.85 14.42
CA THR A 35 -5.89 20.03 13.53
C THR A 35 -4.89 19.96 12.38
N ARG A 36 -3.68 19.45 12.64
CA ARG A 36 -2.64 19.28 11.61
C ARG A 36 -3.02 18.15 10.65
N VAL A 37 -3.50 17.02 11.16
CA VAL A 37 -3.89 15.86 10.36
C VAL A 37 -5.11 16.18 9.50
N MET A 38 -6.11 16.89 10.02
CA MET A 38 -7.30 17.29 9.27
C MET A 38 -6.95 18.08 8.01
N LYS A 39 -5.94 18.96 8.08
CA LYS A 39 -5.44 19.73 6.93
C LYS A 39 -4.79 18.86 5.85
N THR A 40 -4.56 17.58 6.08
CA THR A 40 -3.92 16.67 5.13
C THR A 40 -4.91 15.89 4.26
N PHE A 41 -6.22 15.93 4.54
CA PHE A 41 -7.24 15.30 3.70
C PHE A 41 -7.54 16.16 2.47
N VAL A 42 -6.51 16.35 1.66
CA VAL A 42 -6.49 17.12 0.41
C VAL A 42 -5.97 16.23 -0.71
N ASP A 43 -6.14 16.67 -1.96
CA ASP A 43 -5.48 16.01 -3.08
C ASP A 43 -3.96 16.14 -2.92
N LYS A 44 -3.25 15.01 -3.04
CA LYS A 44 -1.80 14.95 -2.82
C LYS A 44 -1.04 15.36 -4.08
N PRO A 45 0.17 15.91 -3.96
CA PRO A 45 1.01 16.16 -5.13
C PRO A 45 1.27 14.87 -5.92
N THR A 46 1.50 15.02 -7.23
CA THR A 46 1.85 13.87 -8.06
C THR A 46 3.24 13.39 -7.69
N THR A 47 3.34 12.11 -7.33
CA THR A 47 4.57 11.45 -6.95
C THR A 47 4.81 10.24 -7.84
N PHE A 48 6.08 9.97 -8.13
CA PHE A 48 6.47 8.89 -9.03
C PHE A 48 7.83 8.33 -8.66
N ARG A 49 8.11 7.15 -9.20
CA ARG A 49 9.33 6.39 -8.98
C ARG A 49 10.00 6.05 -10.31
N VAL A 50 11.33 6.06 -10.35
CA VAL A 50 12.10 5.48 -11.46
C VAL A 50 11.89 3.96 -11.48
N ASN A 51 11.55 3.42 -12.65
CA ASN A 51 11.54 1.99 -12.89
C ASN A 51 12.95 1.53 -13.30
N THR A 52 13.71 1.00 -12.34
CA THR A 52 15.10 0.58 -12.54
C THR A 52 15.24 -0.65 -13.46
N ILE A 53 14.14 -1.30 -13.82
CA ILE A 53 14.12 -2.34 -14.87
C ILE A 53 14.40 -1.72 -16.25
N LYS A 54 13.90 -0.51 -16.51
CA LYS A 54 13.90 0.11 -17.85
C LYS A 54 14.77 1.35 -18.00
N ALA A 55 15.16 1.98 -16.90
CA ALA A 55 15.96 3.20 -16.95
C ALA A 55 16.82 3.39 -15.70
N LYS A 56 17.96 4.03 -15.89
CA LYS A 56 18.75 4.56 -14.78
C LYS A 56 18.18 5.90 -14.34
N LYS A 57 18.37 6.22 -13.04
CA LYS A 57 17.96 7.51 -12.46
C LYS A 57 18.44 8.71 -13.27
N LYS A 58 19.71 8.69 -13.71
CA LYS A 58 20.33 9.76 -14.50
C LYS A 58 19.59 10.04 -15.82
N GLU A 59 19.07 9.00 -16.48
CA GLU A 59 18.31 9.17 -17.73
C GLU A 59 16.98 9.87 -17.48
N VAL A 60 16.30 9.52 -16.38
CA VAL A 60 15.07 10.19 -15.95
C VAL A 60 15.34 11.64 -15.56
N ASP A 61 16.42 11.90 -14.81
CA ASP A 61 16.80 13.27 -14.42
C ASP A 61 17.09 14.16 -15.63
N THR A 62 17.79 13.64 -16.64
CA THR A 62 18.06 14.36 -17.89
C THR A 62 16.76 14.68 -18.63
N ALA A 63 15.89 13.68 -18.84
CA ALA A 63 14.63 13.87 -19.55
C ALA A 63 13.71 14.89 -18.85
N LEU A 64 13.66 14.88 -17.51
CA LEU A 64 12.90 15.87 -16.75
C LEU A 64 13.48 17.28 -16.91
N LYS A 65 14.81 17.44 -16.90
CA LYS A 65 15.48 18.74 -17.07
C LYS A 65 15.25 19.32 -18.46
N GLU A 66 15.41 18.52 -19.51
CA GLU A 66 15.21 18.94 -20.91
C GLU A 66 13.78 19.45 -21.15
N GLN A 67 12.79 18.88 -20.46
CA GLN A 67 11.38 19.25 -20.56
C GLN A 67 10.96 20.31 -19.51
N ASN A 68 11.90 20.88 -18.75
CA ASN A 68 11.66 21.89 -17.71
C ASN A 68 10.72 21.42 -16.55
N TYR A 69 10.77 20.13 -16.21
CA TYR A 69 10.07 19.57 -15.05
C TYR A 69 10.90 19.80 -13.78
N LYS A 70 10.30 20.46 -12.78
CA LYS A 70 10.87 20.66 -11.44
C LYS A 70 10.34 19.58 -10.51
N THR A 71 11.25 18.89 -9.85
CA THR A 71 10.96 17.84 -8.89
C THR A 71 11.70 18.06 -7.58
N LYS A 72 11.10 17.61 -6.49
CA LYS A 72 11.73 17.50 -5.18
C LYS A 72 12.08 16.03 -4.93
N TYR A 73 13.31 15.78 -4.48
CA TYR A 73 13.76 14.46 -4.08
C TYR A 73 13.15 14.03 -2.74
N VAL A 74 12.96 12.73 -2.58
CA VAL A 74 12.46 12.10 -1.36
C VAL A 74 13.65 11.59 -0.55
N SER A 75 13.85 12.13 0.65
CA SER A 75 15.06 11.89 1.46
C SER A 75 15.27 10.44 1.91
N TRP A 76 14.21 9.62 1.91
CA TRP A 76 14.27 8.21 2.29
C TRP A 76 14.16 7.25 1.09
N TYR A 77 14.03 7.75 -0.14
CA TYR A 77 14.05 6.90 -1.32
C TYR A 77 14.61 7.59 -2.56
N ASP A 78 15.82 7.18 -2.96
CA ASP A 78 16.60 7.82 -4.02
C ASP A 78 15.92 7.83 -5.41
N HIS A 79 15.06 6.84 -5.68
CA HIS A 79 14.34 6.72 -6.94
C HIS A 79 12.99 7.43 -6.96
N ALA A 80 12.61 8.14 -5.89
CA ALA A 80 11.30 8.76 -5.75
C ALA A 80 11.35 10.29 -5.89
N TYR A 81 10.32 10.84 -6.52
CA TYR A 81 10.20 12.24 -6.86
C TYR A 81 8.81 12.77 -6.52
N ILE A 82 8.77 14.05 -6.12
CA ILE A 82 7.56 14.85 -5.97
C ILE A 82 7.55 15.90 -7.08
N LEU A 83 6.51 15.90 -7.92
CA LEU A 83 6.36 16.87 -9.00
C LEU A 83 5.91 18.23 -8.46
N GLN A 84 6.59 19.33 -8.85
CA GLN A 84 6.35 20.66 -8.27
C GLN A 84 5.66 21.67 -9.20
N ASN A 85 5.95 21.65 -10.50
CA ASN A 85 5.54 22.72 -11.42
C ASN A 85 4.69 22.25 -12.61
N GLN A 86 4.34 20.97 -12.67
CA GLN A 86 3.57 20.40 -13.78
C GLN A 86 2.41 19.54 -13.26
N THR A 87 1.51 19.16 -14.16
CA THR A 87 0.37 18.31 -13.83
C THR A 87 0.70 16.83 -14.01
N LYS A 88 -0.08 15.97 -13.35
CA LYS A 88 -0.08 14.53 -13.62
C LYS A 88 -0.23 14.22 -15.10
N ARG A 89 -1.11 14.93 -15.80
CA ARG A 89 -1.36 14.74 -17.23
C ARG A 89 -0.11 15.02 -18.05
N GLY A 90 0.56 16.15 -17.81
CA GLY A 90 1.82 16.47 -18.49
C GLY A 90 2.87 15.38 -18.29
N LEU A 91 3.03 14.89 -17.05
CA LEU A 91 3.96 13.80 -16.75
C LEU A 91 3.64 12.52 -17.55
N THR A 92 2.36 12.20 -17.73
CA THR A 92 1.93 11.01 -18.51
C THR A 92 2.12 11.16 -20.02
N GLU A 93 2.31 12.38 -20.51
CA GLU A 93 2.55 12.68 -21.93
C GLU A 93 4.04 12.56 -22.31
N LEU A 94 4.94 12.50 -21.32
CA LEU A 94 6.38 12.31 -21.56
C LEU A 94 6.72 10.88 -22.01
N ASP A 95 7.76 10.76 -22.84
CA ASP A 95 8.22 9.46 -23.33
C ASP A 95 8.73 8.56 -22.21
N ILE A 96 9.38 9.11 -21.18
CA ILE A 96 9.78 8.35 -19.99
C ILE A 96 8.59 7.67 -19.27
N TYR A 97 7.37 8.23 -19.34
CA TYR A 97 6.19 7.57 -18.81
C TYR A 97 5.62 6.54 -19.79
N LYS A 98 5.49 6.92 -21.08
CA LYS A 98 4.97 6.06 -22.15
C LYS A 98 5.82 4.82 -22.41
N GLU A 99 7.11 4.88 -22.11
CA GLU A 99 8.03 3.75 -22.24
C GLU A 99 8.14 2.92 -20.94
N GLY A 100 7.47 3.35 -19.87
CA GLY A 100 7.48 2.67 -18.57
C GLY A 100 8.78 2.85 -17.78
N LYS A 101 9.57 3.90 -18.07
CA LYS A 101 10.80 4.26 -17.34
C LYS A 101 10.51 4.88 -15.97
N ILE A 102 9.31 5.42 -15.78
CA ILE A 102 8.80 5.86 -14.48
C ILE A 102 7.41 5.28 -14.21
N TYR A 103 7.03 5.22 -12.93
CA TYR A 103 5.69 4.83 -12.52
C TYR A 103 5.11 5.77 -11.47
N ILE A 104 3.86 6.21 -11.66
CA ILE A 104 3.17 7.10 -10.74
C ILE A 104 2.62 6.28 -9.57
N GLN A 105 3.11 6.58 -8.36
CA GLN A 105 2.84 5.83 -7.14
C GLN A 105 2.91 6.79 -5.97
N SER A 106 2.01 6.65 -5.00
CA SER A 106 2.09 7.47 -3.80
C SER A 106 3.31 7.11 -2.97
N LEU A 107 3.90 8.11 -2.31
CA LEU A 107 5.04 7.91 -1.43
C LEU A 107 4.78 6.85 -0.35
N ALA A 108 3.59 6.89 0.27
CA ALA A 108 3.17 5.89 1.24
C ALA A 108 3.26 4.46 0.68
N SER A 109 2.84 4.27 -0.57
CA SER A 109 2.84 2.97 -1.23
C SER A 109 4.24 2.48 -1.61
N MET A 110 5.27 3.32 -1.55
CA MET A 110 6.66 2.92 -1.84
C MET A 110 7.33 2.27 -0.63
N VAL A 111 6.80 2.49 0.58
CA VAL A 111 7.40 2.00 1.83
C VAL A 111 7.33 0.49 1.97
N PRO A 112 6.19 -0.20 1.73
CA PRO A 112 6.11 -1.64 2.02
C PRO A 112 7.11 -2.51 1.24
N PRO A 113 7.33 -2.31 -0.08
CA PRO A 113 8.38 -3.04 -0.79
C PRO A 113 9.79 -2.78 -0.24
N LEU A 114 10.10 -1.56 0.21
CA LEU A 114 11.38 -1.23 0.83
C LEU A 114 11.57 -1.93 2.19
N ILE A 115 10.50 -2.04 2.98
CA ILE A 115 10.51 -2.77 4.27
C ILE A 115 10.57 -4.29 4.07
N LEU A 116 9.95 -4.79 3.00
CA LEU A 116 10.03 -6.20 2.59
C LEU A 116 11.47 -6.56 2.20
N ASP A 117 12.15 -5.61 1.54
CA ASP A 117 13.55 -5.69 1.13
C ASP A 117 13.86 -6.95 0.29
N PRO A 118 13.05 -7.29 -0.73
CA PRO A 118 13.24 -8.51 -1.50
C PRO A 118 14.58 -8.50 -2.23
N LYS A 119 15.25 -9.65 -2.24
CA LYS A 119 16.58 -9.83 -2.84
C LYS A 119 16.50 -10.63 -4.15
N PRO A 120 17.43 -10.39 -5.08
CA PRO A 120 17.58 -11.25 -6.25
C PRO A 120 17.67 -12.73 -5.88
N GLY A 121 16.91 -13.58 -6.56
CA GLY A 121 16.88 -15.03 -6.36
C GLY A 121 15.89 -15.53 -5.30
N GLU A 122 15.25 -14.65 -4.53
CA GLU A 122 14.21 -15.03 -3.56
C GLU A 122 12.87 -15.36 -4.25
N ARG A 123 12.02 -16.11 -3.56
CA ARG A 123 10.62 -16.35 -3.94
C ARG A 123 9.71 -15.41 -3.18
N VAL A 124 8.99 -14.55 -3.90
CA VAL A 124 8.21 -13.46 -3.33
C VAL A 124 6.75 -13.53 -3.78
N LEU A 125 5.82 -13.32 -2.85
CA LEU A 125 4.39 -13.20 -3.12
C LEU A 125 3.88 -11.78 -2.84
N ASP A 126 3.23 -11.16 -3.82
CA ASP A 126 2.35 -9.99 -3.63
C ASP A 126 0.89 -10.44 -3.69
N LEU A 127 0.27 -10.64 -2.52
CA LEU A 127 -1.01 -11.33 -2.40
C LEU A 127 -2.21 -10.53 -2.92
N THR A 128 -2.09 -9.19 -2.94
CA THR A 128 -3.15 -8.25 -3.32
C THR A 128 -2.57 -7.14 -4.20
N ALA A 129 -2.01 -7.58 -5.33
CA ALA A 129 -1.04 -6.86 -6.13
C ALA A 129 -1.58 -5.65 -6.90
N ALA A 130 -2.87 -5.65 -7.30
CA ALA A 130 -3.32 -4.62 -8.23
C ALA A 130 -3.39 -3.22 -7.61
N PRO A 131 -3.05 -2.16 -8.38
CA PRO A 131 -2.79 -2.16 -9.82
C PRO A 131 -1.33 -2.48 -10.21
N GLY A 132 -0.48 -2.97 -9.32
CA GLY A 132 0.90 -3.38 -9.61
C GLY A 132 1.98 -2.39 -9.19
N SER A 133 1.63 -1.33 -8.45
CA SER A 133 2.61 -0.33 -8.01
C SER A 133 3.69 -0.96 -7.12
N LYS A 134 3.28 -1.77 -6.14
CA LYS A 134 4.18 -2.47 -5.23
C LYS A 134 4.85 -3.66 -5.90
N THR A 135 4.10 -4.42 -6.70
CA THR A 135 4.61 -5.56 -7.49
C THR A 135 5.77 -5.16 -8.41
N SER A 136 5.61 -4.10 -9.20
CA SER A 136 6.70 -3.62 -10.08
C SER A 136 7.90 -3.10 -9.29
N GLN A 137 7.67 -2.54 -8.09
CA GLN A 137 8.75 -2.13 -7.20
C GLN A 137 9.48 -3.33 -6.58
N ILE A 138 8.77 -4.40 -6.22
CA ILE A 138 9.37 -5.67 -5.80
C ILE A 138 10.23 -6.23 -6.94
N ALA A 139 9.71 -6.32 -8.16
CA ALA A 139 10.46 -6.78 -9.33
C ALA A 139 11.72 -5.92 -9.59
N SER A 140 11.62 -4.59 -9.44
CA SER A 140 12.77 -3.68 -9.52
C SER A 140 13.84 -3.97 -8.46
N LEU A 141 13.44 -4.24 -7.21
CA LEU A 141 14.35 -4.51 -6.09
C LEU A 141 15.00 -5.90 -6.18
N MET A 142 14.29 -6.87 -6.77
CA MET A 142 14.82 -8.20 -7.10
C MET A 142 15.71 -8.20 -8.35
N GLU A 143 15.87 -7.05 -9.01
CA GLU A 143 16.62 -6.93 -10.28
C GLU A 143 16.11 -7.90 -11.36
N LYS A 144 14.81 -8.24 -11.30
CA LYS A 144 14.19 -9.33 -12.07
C LYS A 144 15.01 -10.63 -12.02
N ARG A 145 15.33 -11.11 -10.82
CA ARG A 145 15.91 -12.45 -10.59
C ARG A 145 15.19 -13.15 -9.44
N GLY A 146 14.95 -14.45 -9.55
CA GLY A 146 14.11 -15.24 -8.66
C GLY A 146 12.67 -15.36 -9.14
N GLU A 147 11.74 -15.54 -8.20
CA GLU A 147 10.32 -15.79 -8.51
C GLU A 147 9.44 -14.72 -7.85
N LEU A 148 8.51 -14.15 -8.62
CA LEU A 148 7.48 -13.24 -8.12
C LEU A 148 6.08 -13.67 -8.55
N VAL A 149 5.27 -14.07 -7.58
CA VAL A 149 3.84 -14.35 -7.76
C VAL A 149 3.03 -13.11 -7.38
N ALA A 150 2.17 -12.65 -8.29
CA ALA A 150 1.31 -11.50 -8.08
C ALA A 150 -0.17 -11.89 -8.23
N ASN A 151 -0.94 -11.71 -7.15
CA ASN A 151 -2.34 -12.12 -7.11
C ASN A 151 -3.30 -10.94 -7.02
N GLU A 152 -4.40 -10.98 -7.79
CA GLU A 152 -5.52 -10.06 -7.63
C GLU A 152 -6.85 -10.76 -7.94
N LEU A 153 -7.74 -10.84 -6.95
CA LEU A 153 -9.04 -11.49 -7.10
C LEU A 153 -9.99 -10.72 -8.05
N ASN A 154 -9.96 -9.39 -8.06
CA ASN A 154 -10.89 -8.62 -8.89
C ASN A 154 -10.45 -8.61 -10.35
N LYS A 155 -11.24 -9.24 -11.22
CA LYS A 155 -10.99 -9.34 -12.67
C LYS A 155 -10.58 -8.03 -13.36
N VAL A 156 -11.28 -6.92 -13.10
CA VAL A 156 -10.96 -5.62 -13.74
C VAL A 156 -9.60 -5.10 -13.26
N ARG A 157 -9.32 -5.23 -11.96
CA ARG A 157 -8.02 -4.83 -11.39
C ARG A 157 -6.90 -5.78 -11.82
N PHE A 158 -7.18 -7.07 -12.01
CA PHE A 158 -6.24 -8.06 -12.51
C PHE A 158 -5.74 -7.71 -13.91
N PHE A 159 -6.63 -7.40 -14.85
CA PHE A 159 -6.19 -7.00 -16.20
C PHE A 159 -5.42 -5.67 -16.19
N ARG A 160 -5.74 -4.76 -15.26
CA ARG A 160 -4.93 -3.54 -15.06
C ARG A 160 -3.54 -3.85 -14.52
N LEU A 161 -3.44 -4.79 -13.56
CA LEU A 161 -2.15 -5.30 -13.07
C LEU A 161 -1.36 -5.90 -14.23
N GLN A 162 -1.94 -6.83 -14.99
CA GLN A 162 -1.30 -7.47 -16.15
C GLN A 162 -0.76 -6.43 -17.15
N HIS A 163 -1.60 -5.47 -17.55
CA HIS A 163 -1.20 -4.38 -18.45
C HIS A 163 -0.01 -3.61 -17.88
N ASN A 164 -0.04 -3.25 -16.59
CA ASN A 164 1.05 -2.52 -15.96
C ASN A 164 2.34 -3.35 -15.86
N MET A 165 2.26 -4.65 -15.59
CA MET A 165 3.44 -5.53 -15.55
C MET A 165 4.09 -5.66 -16.93
N GLN A 166 3.28 -5.73 -18.00
CA GLN A 166 3.79 -5.66 -19.37
C GLN A 166 4.44 -4.29 -19.65
N HIS A 167 3.72 -3.21 -19.37
CA HIS A 167 4.18 -1.83 -19.63
C HIS A 167 5.50 -1.51 -18.93
N LEU A 168 5.67 -2.00 -17.70
CA LEU A 168 6.86 -1.77 -16.87
C LEU A 168 7.99 -2.79 -17.14
N GLY A 169 7.80 -3.73 -18.06
CA GLY A 169 8.79 -4.73 -18.46
C GLY A 169 9.05 -5.83 -17.43
N VAL A 170 8.12 -6.01 -16.49
CA VAL A 170 8.15 -7.10 -15.52
C VAL A 170 7.92 -8.45 -16.22
N LEU A 171 7.11 -8.46 -17.27
CA LEU A 171 6.85 -9.64 -18.12
C LEU A 171 7.90 -9.87 -19.21
N ASP A 172 8.81 -8.92 -19.44
CA ASP A 172 9.82 -9.07 -20.46
C ASP A 172 10.76 -10.23 -20.06
N PRO A 173 11.12 -11.16 -20.98
CA PRO A 173 12.00 -12.27 -20.66
C PRO A 173 13.34 -11.81 -20.10
N GLN A 174 13.82 -12.49 -19.07
CA GLN A 174 15.15 -12.32 -18.49
C GLN A 174 15.58 -13.65 -17.89
N ASP A 175 16.87 -13.97 -17.98
CA ASP A 175 17.41 -15.18 -17.36
C ASP A 175 17.17 -15.15 -15.85
N ASP A 176 16.80 -16.30 -15.29
CA ASP A 176 16.55 -16.49 -13.86
C ASP A 176 15.38 -15.63 -13.32
N TRP A 177 14.39 -15.29 -14.15
CA TRP A 177 13.17 -14.57 -13.74
C TRP A 177 11.90 -15.37 -14.03
N ASP A 178 11.18 -15.74 -12.97
CA ASP A 178 9.83 -16.29 -13.06
C ASP A 178 8.82 -15.29 -12.50
N PHE A 179 7.88 -14.86 -13.34
CA PHE A 179 6.79 -13.99 -12.90
C PHE A 179 5.44 -14.62 -13.25
N THR A 180 4.64 -14.86 -12.20
CA THR A 180 3.34 -15.51 -12.35
C THR A 180 2.21 -14.59 -11.88
N LEU A 181 1.21 -14.40 -12.75
CA LEU A 181 -0.05 -13.71 -12.42
C LEU A 181 -1.12 -14.71 -12.00
N ARG A 182 -1.76 -14.48 -10.86
CA ARG A 182 -2.88 -15.28 -10.36
C ARG A 182 -4.12 -14.41 -10.14
N MET A 183 -5.29 -14.97 -10.43
CA MET A 183 -6.59 -14.31 -10.22
C MET A 183 -7.45 -15.18 -9.30
N GLU A 184 -6.97 -15.37 -8.07
CA GLU A 184 -7.56 -16.31 -7.10
C GLU A 184 -7.97 -15.61 -5.80
N ASP A 185 -8.80 -16.29 -4.99
CA ASP A 185 -8.96 -15.89 -3.59
C ASP A 185 -7.62 -16.07 -2.89
N GLY A 186 -7.05 -15.00 -2.34
CA GLY A 186 -5.72 -15.06 -1.75
C GLY A 186 -5.59 -16.08 -0.61
N SER A 187 -6.68 -16.36 0.12
CA SER A 187 -6.65 -17.37 1.19
C SER A 187 -6.64 -18.79 0.64
N ALA A 188 -7.23 -19.00 -0.54
CA ALA A 188 -7.16 -20.27 -1.26
C ALA A 188 -5.78 -20.46 -1.91
N LEU A 189 -5.28 -19.43 -2.60
CA LEU A 189 -3.97 -19.44 -3.25
C LEU A 189 -2.85 -19.82 -2.27
N CYS A 190 -2.82 -19.23 -1.08
CA CYS A 190 -1.77 -19.53 -0.09
C CYS A 190 -1.72 -21.02 0.31
N LYS A 191 -2.79 -21.80 0.13
CA LYS A 191 -2.79 -23.24 0.43
C LYS A 191 -2.04 -24.05 -0.62
N GLU A 192 -1.85 -23.51 -1.83
CA GLU A 192 -1.05 -24.15 -2.88
C GLU A 192 0.46 -24.02 -2.60
N TYR A 193 0.85 -23.10 -1.71
CA TYR A 193 2.23 -22.67 -1.49
C TYR A 193 2.67 -22.83 -0.02
N GLU A 194 2.40 -23.99 0.59
CA GLU A 194 2.78 -24.24 1.98
C GLU A 194 4.30 -24.06 2.18
N GLN A 195 4.68 -23.16 3.10
CA GLN A 195 6.07 -22.84 3.43
C GLN A 195 6.96 -22.65 2.20
N TYR A 196 6.48 -21.90 1.21
CA TYR A 196 7.13 -21.79 -0.10
C TYR A 196 7.84 -20.47 -0.34
N PHE A 197 7.29 -19.36 0.19
CA PHE A 197 7.82 -18.04 -0.08
C PHE A 197 8.86 -17.62 0.97
N ASP A 198 9.96 -17.05 0.51
CA ASP A 198 10.94 -16.39 1.37
C ASP A 198 10.34 -15.09 1.90
N LYS A 199 9.55 -14.41 1.07
CA LYS A 199 8.91 -13.13 1.42
C LYS A 199 7.49 -12.99 0.91
N ILE A 200 6.62 -12.40 1.73
CA ILE A 200 5.23 -12.14 1.37
C ILE A 200 4.86 -10.69 1.69
N LEU A 201 4.30 -9.99 0.72
CA LEU A 201 3.63 -8.71 0.91
C LEU A 201 2.11 -8.92 0.95
N VAL A 202 1.50 -8.47 2.04
CA VAL A 202 0.05 -8.38 2.23
C VAL A 202 -0.33 -6.90 2.35
N ASP A 203 -0.40 -6.20 1.20
CA ASP A 203 -0.94 -4.83 1.13
C ASP A 203 -2.47 -4.88 1.09
N ALA A 204 -3.05 -5.09 2.26
CA ALA A 204 -4.40 -5.61 2.35
C ALA A 204 -5.45 -4.60 1.88
N PRO A 205 -6.53 -5.05 1.20
CA PRO A 205 -7.66 -4.18 0.89
C PRO A 205 -8.17 -3.55 2.18
N CYS A 206 -8.27 -2.22 2.19
CA CYS A 206 -8.47 -1.42 3.39
C CYS A 206 -9.75 -0.56 3.28
N SER A 207 -10.24 0.01 4.39
CA SER A 207 -11.32 1.01 4.39
C SER A 207 -10.96 2.30 3.64
N GLY A 208 -9.67 2.56 3.44
CA GLY A 208 -9.16 3.61 2.54
C GLY A 208 -9.17 5.00 3.13
N GLU A 209 -9.25 5.12 4.46
CA GLU A 209 -9.36 6.39 5.19
C GLU A 209 -8.28 7.40 4.80
N ALA A 210 -7.07 6.95 4.52
CA ALA A 210 -5.96 7.84 4.17
C ALA A 210 -6.07 8.46 2.76
N ARG A 211 -7.06 8.04 1.96
CA ARG A 211 -7.34 8.59 0.62
C ARG A 211 -8.52 9.56 0.60
N PHE A 212 -9.04 9.93 1.77
CA PHE A 212 -10.14 10.90 1.85
C PHE A 212 -9.67 12.29 1.43
N ILE A 213 -10.50 12.95 0.64
CA ILE A 213 -10.29 14.33 0.21
C ILE A 213 -11.50 15.11 0.68
N GLN A 214 -11.30 15.99 1.67
CA GLN A 214 -12.32 16.87 2.19
C GLN A 214 -12.92 17.72 1.06
N GLY A 215 -14.25 17.88 1.05
CA GLY A 215 -14.94 18.54 -0.06
C GLY A 215 -15.18 17.66 -1.29
N TYR A 216 -14.67 16.41 -1.32
CA TYR A 216 -14.93 15.43 -2.38
C TYR A 216 -15.64 14.18 -1.84
N PRO A 217 -16.97 14.20 -1.70
CA PRO A 217 -17.68 13.18 -0.92
C PRO A 217 -17.65 11.77 -1.50
N LYS A 218 -17.31 11.61 -2.78
CA LYS A 218 -17.09 10.28 -3.37
C LYS A 218 -15.90 9.54 -2.75
N SER A 219 -14.97 10.26 -2.11
CA SER A 219 -13.80 9.64 -1.45
C SER A 219 -14.12 9.02 -0.09
N TYR A 220 -15.17 9.49 0.61
CA TYR A 220 -15.49 9.04 1.97
C TYR A 220 -16.97 8.67 2.21
N GLY A 221 -17.87 8.90 1.24
CA GLY A 221 -19.31 8.67 1.41
C GLY A 221 -19.72 7.21 1.59
N PHE A 222 -18.81 6.26 1.34
CA PHE A 222 -18.99 4.84 1.60
C PHE A 222 -18.45 4.40 2.98
N TRP A 223 -17.82 5.31 3.72
CA TRP A 223 -17.18 5.01 4.99
C TRP A 223 -18.22 4.74 6.07
N SER A 224 -17.95 3.72 6.89
CA SER A 224 -18.71 3.41 8.09
C SER A 224 -17.89 2.48 8.98
N GLU A 225 -18.16 2.46 10.29
CA GLU A 225 -17.54 1.51 11.20
C GLU A 225 -17.88 0.05 10.86
N HIS A 226 -19.05 -0.19 10.26
CA HIS A 226 -19.40 -1.50 9.73
C HIS A 226 -18.45 -1.92 8.61
N LYS A 227 -18.10 -0.98 7.70
CA LYS A 227 -17.14 -1.25 6.63
C LYS A 227 -15.76 -1.60 7.18
N ILE A 228 -15.28 -0.87 8.20
CA ILE A 228 -14.01 -1.16 8.90
C ILE A 228 -14.02 -2.61 9.41
N LYS A 229 -15.07 -3.01 10.15
CA LYS A 229 -15.20 -4.38 10.68
C LYS A 229 -15.23 -5.44 9.58
N GLN A 230 -16.00 -5.21 8.51
CA GLN A 230 -16.11 -6.12 7.38
C GLN A 230 -14.76 -6.34 6.69
N VAL A 231 -14.03 -5.24 6.45
CA VAL A 231 -12.73 -5.29 5.78
C VAL A 231 -11.67 -5.92 6.68
N ALA A 232 -11.64 -5.57 7.96
CA ALA A 232 -10.75 -6.19 8.96
C ALA A 232 -10.90 -7.72 9.03
N TYR A 233 -12.13 -8.24 8.91
CA TYR A 233 -12.37 -9.68 8.86
C TYR A 233 -11.73 -10.35 7.63
N ARG A 234 -11.80 -9.71 6.46
CA ARG A 234 -11.15 -10.22 5.22
C ARG A 234 -9.63 -10.17 5.33
N GLN A 235 -9.09 -9.06 5.83
CA GLN A 235 -7.65 -8.89 6.08
C GLN A 235 -7.11 -9.99 7.00
N HIS A 236 -7.87 -10.36 8.03
CA HIS A 236 -7.49 -11.45 8.93
C HIS A 236 -7.37 -12.78 8.20
N LYS A 237 -8.31 -13.14 7.31
CA LYS A 237 -8.21 -14.37 6.52
C LYS A 237 -6.95 -14.40 5.65
N LEU A 238 -6.70 -13.30 4.93
CA LEU A 238 -5.51 -13.17 4.08
C LEU A 238 -4.23 -13.29 4.89
N LEU A 239 -4.11 -12.52 5.98
CA LEU A 239 -2.93 -12.51 6.84
C LEU A 239 -2.64 -13.90 7.45
N MET A 240 -3.68 -14.59 7.93
CA MET A 240 -3.52 -15.94 8.51
C MET A 240 -3.10 -16.97 7.46
N ALA A 241 -3.70 -16.92 6.26
CA ALA A 241 -3.34 -17.83 5.17
C ALA A 241 -1.90 -17.57 4.68
N SER A 242 -1.51 -16.31 4.60
CA SER A 242 -0.14 -15.89 4.22
C SER A 242 0.92 -16.46 5.17
N TRP A 243 0.61 -16.57 6.47
CA TRP A 243 1.56 -17.09 7.46
C TRP A 243 1.92 -18.57 7.23
N PHE A 244 0.97 -19.37 6.75
CA PHE A 244 1.22 -20.77 6.37
C PHE A 244 2.04 -20.88 5.08
N ALA A 245 1.85 -19.95 4.13
CA ALA A 245 2.62 -19.93 2.89
C ALA A 245 4.07 -19.43 3.06
N LEU A 246 4.36 -18.79 4.18
CA LEU A 246 5.69 -18.27 4.50
C LEU A 246 6.60 -19.38 5.05
N LYS A 247 7.81 -19.47 4.51
CA LYS A 247 8.86 -20.35 5.05
C LYS A 247 9.25 -19.99 6.49
N PRO A 248 9.71 -20.96 7.29
CA PRO A 248 10.56 -20.70 8.43
C PRO A 248 11.73 -19.77 8.05
N GLY A 249 12.01 -18.77 8.87
CA GLY A 249 12.99 -17.71 8.60
C GLY A 249 12.49 -16.60 7.67
N GLY A 250 11.38 -16.80 6.95
CA GLY A 250 10.82 -15.87 5.97
C GLY A 250 10.27 -14.59 6.59
N VAL A 251 10.05 -13.58 5.73
CA VAL A 251 9.54 -12.25 6.11
C VAL A 251 8.18 -11.97 5.50
N LEU A 252 7.20 -11.61 6.34
CA LEU A 252 5.92 -11.06 5.91
C LEU A 252 5.86 -9.57 6.23
N VAL A 253 5.51 -8.76 5.23
CA VAL A 253 5.11 -7.37 5.43
C VAL A 253 3.61 -7.24 5.26
N TYR A 254 2.95 -6.78 6.32
CA TYR A 254 1.54 -6.41 6.29
C TYR A 254 1.43 -4.90 6.20
N SER A 255 0.61 -4.38 5.29
CA SER A 255 0.38 -2.95 5.19
C SER A 255 -1.05 -2.57 4.85
N THR A 256 -1.45 -1.36 5.24
CA THR A 256 -2.75 -0.78 4.87
C THR A 256 -2.67 0.72 4.66
N CYS A 257 -3.65 1.21 3.90
CA CYS A 257 -3.94 2.62 3.61
C CYS A 257 -5.00 3.24 4.55
N THR A 258 -5.10 2.76 5.79
CA THR A 258 -6.13 3.21 6.74
C THR A 258 -5.54 3.55 8.10
N MET A 259 -6.24 4.39 8.87
CA MET A 259 -5.86 4.77 10.22
C MET A 259 -6.54 3.88 11.27
N ALA A 260 -7.56 3.11 10.89
CA ALA A 260 -8.35 2.26 11.79
C ALA A 260 -7.50 1.18 12.51
N PRO A 261 -7.42 1.19 13.86
CA PRO A 261 -6.67 0.17 14.61
C PRO A 261 -7.22 -1.24 14.44
N GLU A 262 -8.51 -1.38 14.15
CA GLU A 262 -9.14 -2.67 13.88
C GLU A 262 -8.58 -3.40 12.64
N GLU A 263 -8.08 -2.62 11.67
CA GLU A 263 -7.46 -3.10 10.42
C GLU A 263 -5.93 -3.17 10.51
N ASN A 264 -5.34 -2.56 11.54
CA ASN A 264 -3.88 -2.44 11.71
C ASN A 264 -3.41 -3.30 12.88
N GLU A 265 -3.22 -2.70 14.05
CA GLU A 265 -2.69 -3.35 15.26
C GLU A 265 -3.48 -4.58 15.68
N ALA A 266 -4.81 -4.51 15.57
CA ALA A 266 -5.66 -5.65 15.92
C ALA A 266 -5.41 -6.86 15.02
N ARG A 267 -4.91 -6.67 13.79
CA ARG A 267 -4.55 -7.80 12.90
C ARG A 267 -3.25 -8.43 13.33
N ILE A 268 -2.26 -7.61 13.67
CA ILE A 268 -0.94 -8.06 14.13
C ILE A 268 -1.05 -8.73 15.50
N SER A 269 -1.78 -8.13 16.45
CA SER A 269 -2.04 -8.73 17.77
C SER A 269 -2.63 -10.13 17.65
N LYS A 270 -3.67 -10.29 16.81
CA LYS A 270 -4.33 -11.58 16.58
C LYS A 270 -3.44 -12.63 15.91
N LEU A 271 -2.49 -12.20 15.07
CA LEU A 271 -1.52 -13.12 14.49
C LEU A 271 -0.59 -13.65 15.58
N ILE A 272 -0.06 -12.75 16.42
CA ILE A 272 0.82 -13.12 17.54
C ILE A 272 0.07 -14.01 18.53
N GLU A 273 -1.17 -13.67 18.90
CA GLU A 273 -2.01 -14.49 19.79
C GLU A 273 -2.24 -15.91 19.24
N ARG A 274 -2.28 -16.07 17.92
CA ARG A 274 -2.55 -17.37 17.29
C ARG A 274 -1.29 -18.24 17.17
N PHE A 275 -0.16 -17.65 16.77
CA PHE A 275 1.06 -18.37 16.41
C PHE A 275 2.18 -18.22 17.45
N GLY A 276 1.95 -17.43 18.50
CA GLY A 276 2.85 -17.31 19.64
C GLY A 276 4.28 -16.93 19.25
N GLU A 277 5.23 -17.73 19.74
CA GLU A 277 6.67 -17.51 19.60
C GLU A 277 7.19 -17.66 18.16
N GLU A 278 6.40 -18.26 17.26
CA GLU A 278 6.74 -18.30 15.83
C GLU A 278 6.79 -16.89 15.23
N VAL A 279 6.06 -15.92 15.80
CA VAL A 279 5.93 -14.56 15.26
C VAL A 279 6.89 -13.60 15.94
N LYS A 280 7.93 -13.17 15.22
CA LYS A 280 8.78 -12.06 15.65
C LYS A 280 8.41 -10.78 14.91
N VAL A 281 7.83 -9.81 15.62
CA VAL A 281 7.66 -8.44 15.08
C VAL A 281 9.00 -7.73 15.09
N GLU A 282 9.44 -7.28 13.93
CA GLU A 282 10.70 -6.55 13.77
C GLU A 282 10.42 -5.05 13.73
N LYS A 283 11.24 -4.28 14.47
CA LYS A 283 11.11 -2.83 14.54
C LYS A 283 11.42 -2.22 13.18
N ILE A 284 10.57 -1.30 12.74
CA ILE A 284 10.77 -0.53 11.51
C ILE A 284 11.33 0.84 11.87
N GLU A 285 12.43 1.22 11.24
CA GLU A 285 13.05 2.54 11.40
C GLU A 285 13.10 3.28 10.07
N LEU A 286 12.39 4.42 10.02
CA LEU A 286 12.33 5.30 8.86
C LEU A 286 12.57 6.74 9.36
N PRO A 287 13.83 7.13 9.63
CA PRO A 287 14.15 8.36 10.38
C PRO A 287 13.67 9.65 9.70
N ASN A 288 13.50 9.63 8.38
CA ASN A 288 13.04 10.78 7.59
C ASN A 288 11.53 10.72 7.26
N VAL A 289 10.77 9.84 7.90
CA VAL A 289 9.32 9.68 7.72
C VAL A 289 8.62 9.98 9.03
N ALA A 290 7.74 10.98 9.02
CA ALA A 290 6.95 11.33 10.20
C ALA A 290 6.05 10.16 10.60
N SER A 291 6.04 9.83 11.89
CA SER A 291 5.25 8.72 12.43
C SER A 291 4.41 9.13 13.64
N ILE A 292 3.43 8.30 13.97
CA ILE A 292 2.73 8.33 15.25
C ILE A 292 2.97 7.01 15.98
N THR A 293 2.83 7.04 17.31
CA THR A 293 2.94 5.84 18.13
C THR A 293 1.87 4.81 17.72
N PRO A 294 2.24 3.53 17.53
CA PRO A 294 1.27 2.46 17.36
C PRO A 294 0.30 2.41 18.54
N ILE A 295 -0.96 2.09 18.26
CA ILE A 295 -2.02 2.07 19.26
C ILE A 295 -1.98 0.73 19.97
N LEU A 296 -1.75 0.74 21.29
CA LEU A 296 -1.71 -0.48 22.10
C LEU A 296 -3.04 -0.78 22.79
N GLU A 297 -3.96 0.19 22.85
CA GLU A 297 -5.30 -0.02 23.38
C GLU A 297 -6.32 0.70 22.49
N TRP A 298 -7.40 0.01 22.13
CA TRP A 298 -8.46 0.60 21.34
C TRP A 298 -9.82 0.04 21.74
N LYS A 299 -10.74 0.94 22.13
CA LYS A 299 -12.12 0.59 22.51
C LYS A 299 -12.18 -0.53 23.57
N GLY A 300 -11.37 -0.40 24.63
CA GLY A 300 -11.31 -1.35 25.75
C GLY A 300 -10.61 -2.67 25.42
N LYS A 301 -9.87 -2.75 24.30
CA LYS A 301 -9.05 -3.92 23.96
C LYS A 301 -7.58 -3.53 23.97
N THR A 302 -6.82 -4.20 24.82
CA THR A 302 -5.35 -4.15 24.82
C THR A 302 -4.80 -5.09 23.75
N TYR A 303 -3.85 -4.60 22.96
CA TYR A 303 -3.15 -5.38 21.95
C TYR A 303 -1.80 -5.86 22.47
N HIS A 304 -1.25 -6.89 21.84
CA HIS A 304 0.04 -7.46 22.20
C HIS A 304 1.15 -6.40 22.18
N LYS A 305 2.02 -6.39 23.19
CA LYS A 305 3.07 -5.36 23.39
C LYS A 305 3.98 -5.16 22.17
N ASP A 306 4.27 -6.22 21.42
CA ASP A 306 5.15 -6.15 20.24
C ASP A 306 4.57 -5.37 19.07
N VAL A 307 3.26 -5.06 19.11
CA VAL A 307 2.64 -4.12 18.17
C VAL A 307 3.31 -2.74 18.22
N ALA A 308 3.92 -2.35 19.35
CA ALA A 308 4.69 -1.12 19.48
C ALA A 308 5.87 -1.01 18.50
N LYS A 309 6.32 -2.13 17.91
CA LYS A 309 7.41 -2.19 16.92
C LYS A 309 6.95 -1.92 15.49
N THR A 310 5.64 -1.86 15.26
CA THR A 310 5.05 -1.58 13.94
C THR A 310 5.11 -0.09 13.63
N PHE A 311 4.89 0.30 12.37
CA PHE A 311 5.05 1.68 11.92
C PHE A 311 3.71 2.28 11.47
N ARG A 312 3.34 3.41 12.07
CA ARG A 312 2.26 4.27 11.59
C ARG A 312 2.84 5.55 11.02
N MET A 313 2.67 5.71 9.72
CA MET A 313 3.04 6.95 9.05
C MET A 313 2.01 8.04 9.34
N LEU A 314 2.50 9.17 9.84
CA LEU A 314 1.70 10.37 10.04
C LEU A 314 1.46 11.02 8.66
N PRO A 315 0.21 11.29 8.26
CA PRO A 315 -0.04 11.99 7.02
C PRO A 315 0.54 13.41 7.04
N THR A 316 0.99 13.87 5.87
CA THR A 316 1.46 15.24 5.63
C THR A 316 0.76 15.82 4.41
N GLN A 317 1.12 17.02 3.96
CA GLN A 317 0.62 17.54 2.68
C GLN A 317 1.08 16.69 1.47
N GLU A 318 2.20 15.98 1.60
CA GLU A 318 2.82 15.22 0.51
C GLU A 318 2.56 13.71 0.60
N VAL A 319 2.23 13.20 1.80
CA VAL A 319 2.19 11.77 2.11
C VAL A 319 0.87 11.39 2.78
N GLU A 320 0.28 10.26 2.39
CA GLU A 320 -0.93 9.71 3.03
C GLU A 320 -0.61 9.04 4.37
N GLY A 321 -1.61 8.89 5.23
CA GLY A 321 -1.49 8.03 6.41
C GLY A 321 -1.35 6.57 5.98
N PHE A 322 -0.53 5.81 6.69
CA PHE A 322 -0.24 4.44 6.29
C PHE A 322 0.22 3.59 7.47
N TYR A 323 0.01 2.28 7.38
CA TYR A 323 0.46 1.33 8.39
C TYR A 323 1.33 0.25 7.77
N VAL A 324 2.41 -0.11 8.45
CA VAL A 324 3.33 -1.18 8.04
C VAL A 324 3.76 -1.98 9.26
N ALA A 325 3.72 -3.31 9.14
CA ALA A 325 4.28 -4.24 10.11
C ALA A 325 5.20 -5.22 9.38
N ARG A 326 6.41 -5.44 9.92
CA ARG A 326 7.38 -6.42 9.43
C ARG A 326 7.45 -7.57 10.43
N LEU A 327 7.21 -8.78 9.94
CA LEU A 327 7.08 -9.98 10.74
C LEU A 327 8.05 -11.03 10.20
N ARG A 328 8.83 -11.65 11.07
CA ARG A 328 9.64 -12.82 10.73
C ARG A 328 9.04 -14.05 11.35
N LYS A 329 8.92 -15.12 10.57
CA LYS A 329 8.57 -16.45 11.07
C LYS A 329 9.84 -17.12 11.58
N VAL A 330 9.92 -17.40 12.88
CA VAL A 330 11.16 -17.86 13.51
C VAL A 330 11.41 -19.35 13.25
N THR A 331 10.36 -20.16 13.21
CA THR A 331 10.41 -21.62 13.09
C THR A 331 9.47 -22.16 12.03
#